data_AF-A0A9X0BV99-F1
#
_entry.id   AF-A0A9X0BV99-F1
#
_cell.length_a   1.000
_cell.length_b   1.000
_cell.length_c   1.000
_cell.angle_alpha   90.00
_cell.angle_beta   90.00
_cell.angle_gamma   90.00
#
_symmetry.space_group_name_H-M   'P 1'
#
loop_
_entity.id
_entity.type
_entity.pdbx_description
1 polymer ?
#
loop_
_entity_poly.entity_id
_entity_poly.type
_entity_poly.pdbx_seq_one_letter_code
_entity_poly.pdbx_strand_id
1 'polypeptide(L)'
;MGSELGLTADTQAQLDLSPVSIWWVVWGCVWTSFVAAGMAYLIVNRDMPTLRIRGLALSLSSIVLLHLFGWVCQFGLLIGAIMPGDTQYWVMGTWLPCGIALFHASNSRFLHVASLQRKFAVQGHRPLDTLPDAKLKPGLINRFRRLTYTTKIVITVGAAMVAQVFLTVLMWLISRKWHSSWGIPGTEVHGSSMAQKAAQGSGWEWWPGVFWQFVWSWIVAPIVLWKSRNIHDTQGWRVQTIGCALGNLHATPMWLIALYVPGMAPVNNYFIPPQWICLSIWIIEIFTVFLPCWEVMRHQSLRQETLDSIARWEAKVKLNSSENKSLKSDTTVVGSAVSGWKSMNASIQTTGSRDSILTMGALEHVLERNPLPLLEFSALREFSGENIAFLMAVSAWKTSLPQAPKDSAAGPDGHSRDLLRRAFNHALGIYVDFISVRHAEFPVNISSSDFKSLEDIFERAAYLLYGDEREADPVTPYDNFAMEPLSPAVSEGSEKGIANNTRNRIYYWGDIPDQFCATTFQDAEASIKYLVLTNTWPKFIKSQRYASVDSLDTLTDIGKTV
;
A
#
# COMPACT_ATOMS: atom_id res chain seq x y z
N MET A 1 -40.92 -17.63 -3.04
CA MET A 1 -39.51 -17.19 -2.88
C MET A 1 -38.88 -17.19 -4.26
N GLY A 2 -37.98 -16.25 -4.54
CA GLY A 2 -37.30 -16.17 -5.83
C GLY A 2 -36.21 -17.23 -5.98
N SER A 3 -35.83 -17.53 -7.21
CA SER A 3 -34.60 -18.27 -7.53
C SER A 3 -33.46 -17.27 -7.80
N GLU A 4 -32.23 -17.62 -7.42
CA GLU A 4 -31.00 -16.86 -7.71
C GLU A 4 -30.81 -16.54 -9.20
N LEU A 5 -31.34 -17.37 -10.10
CA LEU A 5 -31.25 -17.16 -11.55
C LEU A 5 -32.61 -16.85 -12.20
N GLY A 6 -33.62 -16.48 -11.40
CA GLY A 6 -34.97 -16.20 -11.92
C GLY A 6 -35.71 -17.43 -12.45
N LEU A 7 -35.25 -18.65 -12.14
CA LEU A 7 -35.88 -19.90 -12.61
C LEU A 7 -37.19 -20.18 -11.87
N THR A 8 -38.16 -20.72 -12.61
CA THR A 8 -39.44 -21.24 -12.12
C THR A 8 -39.58 -22.72 -12.42
N ALA A 9 -40.54 -23.40 -11.78
CA ALA A 9 -40.81 -24.83 -12.04
C ALA A 9 -41.15 -25.14 -13.50
N ASP A 10 -41.66 -24.14 -14.23
CA ASP A 10 -42.10 -24.24 -15.63
C ASP A 10 -41.02 -23.81 -16.63
N THR A 11 -39.83 -23.41 -16.14
CA THR A 11 -38.74 -22.96 -17.02
C THR A 11 -38.20 -24.14 -17.84
N GLN A 12 -38.08 -23.95 -19.16
CA GLN A 12 -37.52 -24.96 -20.06
C GLN A 12 -35.99 -24.99 -19.97
N ALA A 13 -35.42 -26.19 -20.03
CA ALA A 13 -33.96 -26.40 -20.00
C ALA A 13 -33.31 -26.06 -21.36
N GLN A 14 -33.35 -24.80 -21.75
CA GLN A 14 -32.74 -24.27 -22.98
C GLN A 14 -32.01 -22.96 -22.70
N LEU A 15 -31.18 -22.51 -23.66
CA LEU A 15 -30.52 -21.22 -23.59
C LEU A 15 -31.55 -20.08 -23.70
N ASP A 16 -31.46 -19.08 -22.82
CA ASP A 16 -32.26 -17.87 -22.94
C ASP A 16 -31.53 -16.80 -23.77
N LEU A 17 -31.88 -16.69 -25.04
CA LEU A 17 -31.36 -15.68 -25.96
C LEU A 17 -32.20 -14.39 -25.96
N SER A 18 -32.85 -14.06 -24.85
CA SER A 18 -33.57 -12.79 -24.70
C SER A 18 -32.65 -11.58 -24.91
N PRO A 19 -33.19 -10.42 -25.33
CA PRO A 19 -32.41 -9.18 -25.45
C PRO A 19 -31.70 -8.79 -24.14
N VAL A 20 -32.29 -9.12 -22.99
CA VAL A 20 -31.73 -8.89 -21.66
C VAL A 20 -30.49 -9.75 -21.44
N SER A 21 -30.58 -11.05 -21.72
CA SER A 21 -29.46 -11.98 -21.63
C SER A 21 -28.31 -11.55 -22.56
N ILE A 22 -28.60 -11.17 -23.81
CA ILE A 22 -27.60 -10.66 -24.75
C ILE A 22 -26.93 -9.39 -24.21
N TRP A 23 -27.70 -8.45 -23.65
CA TRP A 23 -27.17 -7.21 -23.09
C TRP A 23 -26.16 -7.50 -21.97
N TRP A 24 -26.48 -8.39 -21.03
CA TRP A 24 -25.57 -8.76 -19.94
C TRP A 24 -24.28 -9.42 -20.41
N VAL A 25 -24.36 -10.26 -21.45
CA VAL A 25 -23.19 -10.85 -22.09
C VAL A 25 -22.30 -9.79 -22.73
N VAL A 26 -22.87 -8.88 -23.50
CA VAL A 26 -22.12 -7.79 -24.15
C VAL A 26 -21.50 -6.86 -23.11
N TRP A 27 -22.27 -6.46 -22.10
CA TRP A 27 -21.80 -5.66 -20.97
C TRP A 27 -20.61 -6.33 -20.28
N GLY A 28 -20.75 -7.62 -19.98
CA GLY A 28 -19.67 -8.43 -19.50
C GLY A 28 -18.43 -8.28 -20.36
N CYS A 29 -18.51 -8.61 -21.66
CA CYS A 29 -17.31 -8.66 -22.53
C CYS A 29 -16.60 -7.31 -22.58
N VAL A 30 -17.37 -6.23 -22.65
CA VAL A 30 -16.86 -4.87 -22.61
C VAL A 30 -16.15 -4.60 -21.28
N TRP A 31 -16.79 -4.90 -20.16
CA TRP A 31 -16.24 -4.66 -18.83
C TRP A 31 -14.96 -5.47 -18.56
N THR A 32 -14.95 -6.76 -18.92
CA THR A 32 -13.76 -7.62 -18.83
C THR A 32 -12.60 -7.07 -19.65
N SER A 33 -12.87 -6.53 -20.84
CA SER A 33 -11.83 -5.92 -21.68
C SER A 33 -11.19 -4.72 -20.98
N PHE A 34 -12.00 -3.86 -20.34
CA PHE A 34 -11.49 -2.73 -19.57
C PHE A 34 -10.69 -3.17 -18.34
N VAL A 35 -11.22 -4.11 -17.56
CA VAL A 35 -10.53 -4.63 -16.35
C VAL A 35 -9.20 -5.28 -16.75
N ALA A 36 -9.19 -6.14 -17.77
CA ALA A 36 -7.98 -6.79 -18.25
C ALA A 36 -6.93 -5.79 -18.75
N ALA A 37 -7.34 -4.78 -19.52
CA ALA A 37 -6.44 -3.71 -19.98
C ALA A 37 -5.86 -2.90 -18.81
N GLY A 38 -6.69 -2.57 -17.81
CA GLY A 38 -6.24 -1.89 -16.59
C GLY A 38 -5.26 -2.72 -15.79
N MET A 39 -5.55 -4.01 -15.57
CA MET A 39 -4.65 -4.94 -14.88
C MET A 39 -3.32 -5.07 -15.63
N ALA A 40 -3.34 -5.22 -16.95
CA ALA A 40 -2.13 -5.27 -17.78
C ALA A 40 -1.29 -3.99 -17.64
N TYR A 41 -1.93 -2.82 -17.67
CA TYR A 41 -1.25 -1.54 -17.46
C TYR A 41 -0.55 -1.45 -16.10
N LEU A 42 -1.21 -1.90 -15.02
CA LEU A 42 -0.62 -1.94 -13.68
C LEU A 42 0.56 -2.92 -13.59
N ILE A 43 0.47 -4.08 -14.26
CA ILE A 43 1.57 -5.06 -14.29
C ILE A 43 2.77 -4.50 -15.04
N VAL A 44 2.56 -3.84 -16.18
CA VAL A 44 3.64 -3.22 -16.97
C VAL A 44 4.34 -2.11 -16.17
N ASN A 45 3.60 -1.34 -15.37
CA ASN A 45 4.14 -0.25 -14.55
C ASN A 45 4.46 -0.66 -13.10
N ARG A 46 4.51 -1.96 -12.80
CA ARG A 46 4.61 -2.48 -11.41
C ARG A 46 5.82 -1.96 -10.62
N ASP A 47 6.89 -1.61 -11.31
CA ASP A 47 8.14 -1.14 -10.70
C ASP A 47 8.04 0.28 -10.14
N MET A 48 6.93 0.99 -10.40
CA MET A 48 6.69 2.31 -9.84
C MET A 48 6.49 2.23 -8.32
N PRO A 49 7.14 3.12 -7.53
CA PRO A 49 7.05 3.09 -6.06
C PRO A 49 5.61 3.13 -5.52
N THR A 50 4.73 3.87 -6.19
CA THR A 50 3.29 3.99 -5.85
C THR A 50 2.53 2.67 -5.98
N LEU A 51 2.97 1.77 -6.87
CA LEU A 51 2.38 0.44 -7.06
C LEU A 51 3.08 -0.62 -6.21
N ARG A 52 4.41 -0.55 -6.05
CA ARG A 52 5.18 -1.50 -5.23
C ARG A 52 4.70 -1.50 -3.77
N ILE A 53 4.46 -0.33 -3.18
CA ILE A 53 4.01 -0.22 -1.79
C ILE A 53 2.67 -0.92 -1.53
N ARG A 54 1.80 -0.95 -2.55
CA ARG A 54 0.47 -1.58 -2.51
C ARG A 54 0.54 -3.10 -2.56
N GLY A 55 1.55 -3.66 -3.22
CA GLY A 55 1.70 -5.11 -3.41
C GLY A 55 0.63 -5.70 -4.30
N LEU A 56 0.78 -5.50 -5.61
CA LEU A 56 -0.23 -5.82 -6.63
C LEU A 56 -0.69 -7.28 -6.64
N ALA A 57 0.15 -8.25 -6.29
CA ALA A 57 -0.17 -9.67 -6.39
C ALA A 57 -1.46 -10.05 -5.64
N LEU A 58 -1.60 -9.65 -4.38
CA LEU A 58 -2.80 -9.95 -3.57
C LEU A 58 -4.04 -9.22 -4.11
N SER A 59 -3.87 -7.95 -4.51
CA SER A 59 -4.96 -7.14 -5.06
C SER A 59 -5.47 -7.72 -6.38
N LEU A 60 -4.58 -8.01 -7.33
CA LEU A 60 -4.95 -8.55 -8.64
C LEU A 60 -5.53 -9.96 -8.53
N SER A 61 -4.99 -10.81 -7.64
CA SER A 61 -5.55 -12.14 -7.39
C SER A 61 -6.97 -12.08 -6.83
N SER A 62 -7.24 -11.11 -5.94
CA SER A 62 -8.59 -10.83 -5.46
C SER A 62 -9.53 -10.42 -6.60
N ILE A 63 -9.09 -9.49 -7.45
CA ILE A 63 -9.87 -9.02 -8.61
C ILE A 63 -10.16 -10.16 -9.58
N VAL A 64 -9.22 -11.05 -9.86
CA VAL A 64 -9.49 -12.22 -10.71
C VAL A 64 -10.61 -13.08 -10.14
N LEU A 65 -10.58 -13.44 -8.85
CA LEU A 65 -11.63 -14.26 -8.24
C LEU A 65 -13.00 -13.56 -8.24
N LEU A 66 -13.02 -12.27 -7.88
CA LEU A 66 -14.26 -11.48 -7.87
C LEU A 66 -14.82 -11.28 -9.28
N HIS A 67 -13.95 -11.03 -10.27
CA HIS A 67 -14.33 -10.86 -11.65
C HIS A 67 -14.89 -12.17 -12.24
N LEU A 68 -14.25 -13.32 -11.96
CA LEU A 68 -14.76 -14.63 -12.37
C LEU A 68 -16.13 -14.92 -11.76
N PHE A 69 -16.35 -14.58 -10.49
CA PHE A 69 -17.67 -14.65 -9.87
C PHE A 69 -18.68 -13.75 -10.61
N GLY A 70 -18.33 -12.48 -10.79
CA GLY A 70 -19.18 -11.50 -11.48
C GLY A 70 -19.53 -11.95 -12.89
N TRP A 71 -18.59 -12.60 -13.58
CA TRP A 71 -18.75 -13.18 -14.91
C TRP A 71 -19.83 -14.24 -14.96
N VAL A 72 -19.79 -15.21 -14.04
CA VAL A 72 -20.80 -16.27 -13.97
C VAL A 72 -22.20 -15.67 -13.77
N CYS A 73 -22.31 -14.60 -12.99
CA CYS A 73 -23.58 -13.89 -12.80
C CYS A 73 -24.07 -13.15 -14.07
N GLN A 74 -23.17 -12.65 -14.94
CA GLN A 74 -23.58 -11.98 -16.18
C GLN A 74 -24.30 -12.94 -17.14
N PHE A 75 -23.84 -14.20 -17.20
CA PHE A 75 -24.46 -15.23 -18.05
C PHE A 75 -25.57 -15.99 -17.32
N GLY A 76 -25.87 -15.63 -16.06
CA GLY A 76 -26.82 -16.35 -15.22
C GLY A 76 -28.21 -16.48 -15.85
N LEU A 77 -28.70 -15.45 -16.55
CA LEU A 77 -29.94 -15.52 -17.31
C LEU A 77 -29.82 -16.42 -18.55
N LEU A 78 -28.74 -16.30 -19.33
CA LEU A 78 -28.52 -17.09 -20.55
C LEU A 78 -28.43 -18.60 -20.28
N ILE A 79 -27.59 -19.02 -19.34
CA ILE A 79 -27.25 -20.44 -19.10
C ILE A 79 -27.93 -21.02 -17.86
N GLY A 80 -28.67 -20.20 -17.10
CA GLY A 80 -29.19 -20.60 -15.80
C GLY A 80 -30.06 -21.85 -15.85
N ALA A 81 -30.88 -22.00 -16.89
CA ALA A 81 -31.77 -23.16 -17.06
C ALA A 81 -31.02 -24.47 -17.35
N ILE A 82 -29.83 -24.42 -17.94
CA ILE A 82 -29.03 -25.61 -18.32
C ILE A 82 -27.87 -25.92 -17.36
N MET A 83 -27.46 -24.96 -16.52
CA MET A 83 -26.38 -25.13 -15.54
C MET A 83 -26.72 -26.21 -14.49
N PRO A 84 -25.77 -27.04 -14.02
CA PRO A 84 -26.02 -27.92 -12.85
C PRO A 84 -26.44 -27.10 -11.63
N GLY A 85 -27.42 -27.60 -10.86
CA GLY A 85 -28.08 -26.80 -9.82
C GLY A 85 -27.22 -26.49 -8.59
N ASP A 86 -26.16 -27.25 -8.36
CA ASP A 86 -25.16 -27.02 -7.31
C ASP A 86 -24.03 -26.07 -7.74
N THR A 87 -23.85 -25.81 -9.03
CA THR A 87 -22.81 -24.89 -9.56
C THR A 87 -22.85 -23.53 -8.88
N GLN A 88 -24.06 -22.98 -8.70
CA GLN A 88 -24.25 -21.67 -8.06
C GLN A 88 -23.73 -21.66 -6.63
N TYR A 89 -24.00 -22.74 -5.88
CA TYR A 89 -23.57 -22.89 -4.50
C TYR A 89 -22.05 -22.89 -4.39
N TRP A 90 -21.37 -23.62 -5.28
CA TRP A 90 -19.91 -23.66 -5.30
C TRP A 90 -19.30 -22.32 -5.70
N VAL A 91 -19.76 -21.71 -6.78
CA VAL A 91 -19.23 -20.43 -7.26
C VAL A 91 -19.36 -19.33 -6.19
N MET A 92 -20.55 -19.20 -5.59
CA MET A 92 -20.79 -18.26 -4.49
C MET A 92 -20.05 -18.63 -3.20
N GLY A 93 -19.96 -19.93 -2.88
CA GLY A 93 -19.35 -20.44 -1.66
C GLY A 93 -17.83 -20.39 -1.65
N THR A 94 -17.20 -20.36 -2.84
CA THR A 94 -15.73 -20.32 -2.97
C THR A 94 -15.22 -19.01 -3.54
N TRP A 95 -15.60 -18.61 -4.76
CA TRP A 95 -14.91 -17.52 -5.46
C TRP A 95 -15.14 -16.17 -4.81
N LEU A 96 -16.38 -15.88 -4.44
CA LEU A 96 -16.75 -14.63 -3.80
C LEU A 96 -16.07 -14.43 -2.43
N PRO A 97 -16.19 -15.34 -1.44
CA PRO A 97 -15.57 -15.13 -0.14
C PRO A 97 -14.04 -15.22 -0.18
N CYS A 98 -13.45 -16.06 -1.04
CA CYS A 98 -12.00 -16.05 -1.26
C CYS A 98 -11.52 -14.74 -1.88
N GLY A 99 -12.25 -14.20 -2.87
CA GLY A 99 -11.97 -12.90 -3.48
C GLY A 99 -12.03 -11.77 -2.45
N ILE A 100 -13.08 -11.73 -1.62
CA ILE A 100 -13.26 -10.75 -0.54
C ILE A 100 -12.15 -10.90 0.52
N ALA A 101 -11.77 -12.11 0.90
CA ALA A 101 -10.72 -12.34 1.88
C ALA A 101 -9.35 -11.80 1.40
N LEU A 102 -8.98 -12.07 0.14
CA LEU A 102 -7.78 -11.51 -0.48
C LEU A 102 -7.85 -9.98 -0.62
N PHE A 103 -9.04 -9.44 -0.89
CA PHE A 103 -9.26 -8.00 -0.96
C PHE A 103 -8.98 -7.32 0.39
N HIS A 104 -9.51 -7.89 1.48
CA HIS A 104 -9.24 -7.38 2.82
C HIS A 104 -7.77 -7.54 3.23
N ALA A 105 -7.12 -8.62 2.81
CA ALA A 105 -5.68 -8.81 2.98
C ALA A 105 -4.91 -7.64 2.35
N SER A 106 -5.22 -7.32 1.09
CA SER A 106 -4.63 -6.20 0.35
C SER A 106 -4.87 -4.86 1.05
N ASN A 107 -6.11 -4.57 1.44
CA ASN A 107 -6.45 -3.30 2.10
C ASN A 107 -5.87 -3.16 3.51
N SER A 108 -5.65 -4.26 4.24
CA SER A 108 -5.05 -4.19 5.57
C SER A 108 -3.61 -3.66 5.54
N ARG A 109 -2.88 -3.87 4.43
CA ARG A 109 -1.53 -3.31 4.22
C ARG A 109 -1.51 -1.79 4.31
N PHE A 110 -2.54 -1.10 3.80
CA PHE A 110 -2.64 0.36 3.85
C PHE A 110 -2.49 0.90 5.28
N LEU A 111 -3.32 0.40 6.20
CA LEU A 111 -3.33 0.86 7.59
C LEU A 111 -2.01 0.54 8.29
N HIS A 112 -1.37 -0.58 7.94
CA HIS A 112 -0.08 -0.93 8.48
C HIS A 112 1.03 0.01 8.00
N VAL A 113 1.16 0.20 6.70
CA VAL A 113 2.14 1.12 6.11
C VAL A 113 1.98 2.52 6.67
N ALA A 114 0.75 3.04 6.72
CA ALA A 114 0.46 4.35 7.30
C ALA A 114 0.84 4.43 8.79
N SER A 115 0.62 3.37 9.57
CA SER A 115 1.00 3.33 10.98
C SER A 115 2.53 3.33 11.19
N LEU A 116 3.27 2.65 10.30
CA LEU A 116 4.72 2.60 10.37
C LEU A 116 5.35 3.92 9.92
N GLN A 117 4.89 4.47 8.80
CA GLN A 117 5.39 5.74 8.27
C GLN A 117 5.11 6.90 9.22
N ARG A 118 3.98 6.87 9.95
CA ARG A 118 3.70 7.84 11.02
C ARG A 118 4.78 7.91 12.09
N LYS A 119 5.56 6.83 12.32
CA LYS A 119 6.67 6.85 13.28
C LYS A 119 7.71 7.92 12.93
N PHE A 120 8.03 8.11 11.65
CA PHE A 120 9.01 9.12 11.21
C PHE A 120 8.56 10.55 11.57
N ALA A 121 7.27 10.85 11.40
CA ALA A 121 6.73 12.18 11.77
C ALA A 121 6.74 12.41 13.30
N VAL A 122 6.45 11.37 14.09
CA VAL A 122 6.41 11.45 15.56
C VAL A 122 7.83 11.47 16.16
N GLN A 123 8.75 10.67 15.64
CA GLN A 123 10.15 10.62 16.08
C GLN A 123 10.92 11.89 15.71
N GLY A 124 10.55 12.59 14.63
CA GLY A 124 11.08 13.92 14.34
C GLY A 124 10.81 14.99 15.42
N HIS A 125 9.90 14.72 16.37
CA HIS A 125 9.51 15.62 17.44
C HIS A 125 9.94 15.17 18.85
N ARG A 126 10.62 14.02 19.00
CA ARG A 126 11.06 13.50 20.30
C ARG A 126 12.45 12.85 20.20
N PRO A 127 13.39 13.18 21.11
CA PRO A 127 14.49 12.26 21.42
C PRO A 127 13.88 10.93 21.89
N LEU A 128 14.50 9.81 21.52
CA LEU A 128 14.06 8.46 21.89
C LEU A 128 13.87 8.33 23.41
N ASP A 129 12.63 8.42 23.87
CA ASP A 129 12.24 7.96 25.21
C ASP A 129 11.50 6.62 25.12
N THR A 130 12.13 5.66 25.76
CA THR A 130 11.79 4.24 25.88
C THR A 130 10.52 4.01 26.71
N LEU A 131 9.62 3.15 26.22
CA LEU A 131 8.64 2.46 27.06
C LEU A 131 9.25 1.13 27.55
N PRO A 132 9.01 0.73 28.81
CA PRO A 132 9.50 -0.55 29.32
C PRO A 132 8.65 -1.70 28.79
N ASP A 133 9.28 -2.71 28.17
CA ASP A 133 8.55 -3.89 27.69
C ASP A 133 8.71 -5.09 28.64
N ALA A 134 7.58 -5.74 28.92
CA ALA A 134 7.44 -6.80 29.90
C ALA A 134 7.79 -8.16 29.30
N LYS A 135 8.47 -9.01 30.10
CA LYS A 135 8.84 -10.39 29.74
C LYS A 135 7.59 -11.24 29.44
N LEU A 136 7.32 -11.52 28.16
CA LEU A 136 6.24 -12.40 27.72
C LEU A 136 6.73 -13.85 27.54
N LYS A 137 6.03 -14.78 28.21
CA LYS A 137 6.34 -16.23 28.29
C LYS A 137 6.23 -16.96 26.95
N PRO A 138 6.92 -18.10 26.72
CA PRO A 138 6.82 -18.84 25.46
C PRO A 138 5.42 -19.46 25.23
N GLY A 139 4.95 -19.47 23.97
CA GLY A 139 3.69 -20.11 23.55
C GLY A 139 3.36 -19.89 22.06
N LEU A 140 2.52 -20.73 21.45
CA LEU A 140 2.13 -20.63 20.02
C LEU A 140 1.53 -19.25 19.67
N ILE A 141 0.73 -18.68 20.57
CA ILE A 141 0.18 -17.32 20.43
C ILE A 141 1.30 -16.28 20.41
N ASN A 142 2.34 -16.45 21.23
CA ASN A 142 3.49 -15.54 21.26
C ASN A 142 4.42 -15.76 20.05
N ARG A 143 4.51 -16.98 19.50
CA ARG A 143 5.17 -17.24 18.21
C ARG A 143 4.44 -16.54 17.07
N PHE A 144 3.11 -16.60 17.02
CA PHE A 144 2.30 -15.87 16.05
C PHE A 144 2.46 -14.34 16.22
N ARG A 145 2.44 -13.83 17.45
CA ARG A 145 2.70 -12.40 17.74
C ARG A 145 4.09 -11.93 17.28
N ARG A 146 5.09 -12.81 17.20
CA ARG A 146 6.45 -12.50 16.71
C ARG A 146 6.62 -12.48 15.19
N LEU A 147 5.63 -12.93 14.42
CA LEU A 147 5.67 -12.91 12.96
C LEU A 147 5.57 -11.47 12.42
N THR A 148 6.16 -11.23 11.25
CA THR A 148 5.99 -9.98 10.51
C THR A 148 4.51 -9.79 10.16
N TYR A 149 4.09 -8.54 10.00
CA TYR A 149 2.69 -8.22 9.73
C TYR A 149 2.16 -8.92 8.47
N THR A 150 2.96 -8.95 7.39
CA THR A 150 2.56 -9.61 6.16
C THR A 150 2.35 -11.11 6.33
N THR A 151 3.27 -11.82 7.02
CA THR A 151 3.10 -13.25 7.30
C THR A 151 1.88 -13.51 8.17
N LYS A 152 1.58 -12.66 9.15
CA LYS A 152 0.35 -12.76 9.95
C LYS A 152 -0.89 -12.65 9.08
N ILE A 153 -0.95 -11.68 8.16
CA ILE A 153 -2.09 -11.52 7.25
C ILE A 153 -2.23 -12.76 6.38
N VAL A 154 -1.16 -13.20 5.72
CA VAL A 154 -1.21 -14.36 4.80
C VAL A 154 -1.70 -15.61 5.52
N ILE A 155 -1.17 -15.90 6.71
CA ILE A 155 -1.62 -17.05 7.52
C ILE A 155 -3.07 -16.89 7.95
N THR A 156 -3.47 -15.71 8.43
CA THR A 156 -4.84 -15.49 8.94
C THR A 156 -5.87 -15.57 7.82
N VAL A 157 -5.59 -14.92 6.68
CA VAL A 157 -6.47 -14.90 5.51
C VAL A 157 -6.49 -16.28 4.85
N GLY A 158 -5.34 -16.96 4.73
CA GLY A 158 -5.26 -18.32 4.23
C GLY A 158 -6.06 -19.30 5.09
N ALA A 159 -5.92 -19.23 6.41
CA ALA A 159 -6.72 -20.03 7.35
C ALA A 159 -8.22 -19.73 7.24
N ALA A 160 -8.60 -18.45 7.09
CA ALA A 160 -9.99 -18.06 6.90
C ALA A 160 -10.56 -18.59 5.57
N MET A 161 -9.78 -18.57 4.49
CA MET A 161 -10.17 -19.14 3.20
C MET A 161 -10.34 -20.66 3.29
N VAL A 162 -9.42 -21.37 3.94
CA VAL A 162 -9.52 -22.82 4.16
C VAL A 162 -10.76 -23.15 5.00
N ALA A 163 -10.99 -22.40 6.08
CA ALA A 163 -12.17 -22.56 6.92
C ALA A 163 -13.47 -22.31 6.15
N GLN A 164 -13.50 -21.28 5.29
CA GLN A 164 -14.63 -21.00 4.42
C GLN A 164 -14.92 -22.17 3.47
N VAL A 165 -13.91 -22.64 2.72
CA VAL A 165 -14.08 -23.77 1.79
C VAL A 165 -14.51 -25.03 2.54
N PHE A 166 -13.92 -25.30 3.71
CA PHE A 166 -14.33 -26.41 4.57
C PHE A 166 -15.80 -26.31 4.98
N LEU A 167 -16.26 -25.13 5.40
CA LEU A 167 -17.67 -24.91 5.74
C LEU A 167 -18.58 -25.10 4.51
N THR A 168 -18.19 -24.60 3.34
CA THR A 168 -18.94 -24.83 2.08
C THR A 168 -19.06 -26.32 1.76
N VAL A 169 -17.96 -27.07 1.83
CA VAL A 169 -17.95 -28.52 1.62
C VAL A 169 -18.83 -29.23 2.66
N LEU A 170 -18.69 -28.88 3.94
CA LEU A 170 -19.46 -29.47 5.03
C LEU A 170 -20.96 -29.26 4.81
N MET A 171 -21.38 -28.04 4.52
CA MET A 171 -22.78 -27.69 4.31
C MET A 171 -23.37 -28.40 3.08
N TRP A 172 -22.59 -28.53 2.00
CA TRP A 172 -22.98 -29.32 0.84
C TRP A 172 -23.21 -30.80 1.20
N LEU A 173 -22.26 -31.42 1.91
CA LEU A 173 -22.33 -32.83 2.30
C LEU A 173 -23.49 -33.16 3.24
N ILE A 174 -23.82 -32.27 4.18
CA ILE A 174 -24.85 -32.53 5.20
C ILE A 174 -26.27 -32.23 4.71
N SER A 175 -26.46 -31.45 3.64
CA SER A 175 -27.80 -31.12 3.15
C SER A 175 -28.29 -32.14 2.12
N ARG A 176 -29.48 -32.70 2.36
CA ARG A 176 -30.16 -33.60 1.40
C ARG A 176 -30.67 -32.86 0.16
N LYS A 177 -30.50 -31.54 0.11
CA LYS A 177 -30.88 -30.71 -1.03
C LYS A 177 -30.08 -31.02 -2.30
N TRP A 178 -28.86 -31.51 -2.14
CA TRP A 178 -27.96 -31.90 -3.24
C TRP A 178 -27.75 -33.40 -3.35
N HIS A 179 -28.31 -34.19 -2.43
CA HIS A 179 -28.08 -35.62 -2.31
C HIS A 179 -29.41 -36.37 -2.16
N SER A 180 -29.68 -37.31 -3.05
CA SER A 180 -30.93 -38.08 -3.04
C SER A 180 -31.00 -39.14 -1.93
N SER A 181 -29.86 -39.55 -1.35
CA SER A 181 -29.79 -40.73 -0.47
C SER A 181 -29.21 -40.47 0.94
N TRP A 182 -28.52 -39.36 1.18
CA TRP A 182 -27.93 -39.06 2.50
C TRP A 182 -27.94 -37.57 2.82
N GLY A 183 -27.80 -37.25 4.11
CA GLY A 183 -27.84 -35.89 4.67
C GLY A 183 -28.87 -35.77 5.79
N ILE A 184 -29.09 -34.56 6.29
CA ILE A 184 -30.02 -34.24 7.37
C ILE A 184 -31.47 -34.32 6.87
N PRO A 185 -32.32 -35.20 7.44
CA PRO A 185 -33.75 -35.26 7.10
C PRO A 185 -34.45 -33.91 7.32
N GLY A 186 -35.34 -33.52 6.42
CA GLY A 186 -36.04 -32.23 6.46
C GLY A 186 -35.39 -31.10 5.66
N THR A 187 -34.22 -31.34 5.06
CA THR A 187 -33.58 -30.42 4.07
C THR A 187 -33.87 -30.80 2.62
N GLU A 188 -34.70 -31.82 2.42
CA GLU A 188 -35.04 -32.38 1.11
C GLU A 188 -35.92 -31.41 0.32
N VAL A 189 -35.72 -31.37 -1.00
CA VAL A 189 -36.62 -30.65 -1.91
C VAL A 189 -37.29 -31.66 -2.82
N HIS A 190 -38.61 -31.61 -2.88
CA HIS A 190 -39.43 -32.44 -3.75
C HIS A 190 -40.01 -31.61 -4.91
N GLY A 191 -40.36 -32.25 -6.02
CA GLY A 191 -40.93 -31.61 -7.20
C GLY A 191 -40.19 -31.95 -8.48
N SER A 192 -40.47 -31.21 -9.56
CA SER A 192 -39.76 -31.34 -10.83
C SER A 192 -38.27 -31.03 -10.68
N SER A 193 -37.43 -31.54 -11.59
CA SER A 193 -35.98 -31.25 -11.57
C SER A 193 -35.70 -29.74 -11.58
N MET A 194 -36.49 -28.95 -12.32
CA MET A 194 -36.36 -27.48 -12.34
C MET A 194 -36.81 -26.84 -11.02
N ALA A 195 -37.86 -27.35 -10.37
CA ALA A 195 -38.29 -26.87 -9.06
C ALA A 195 -37.24 -27.15 -7.97
N GLN A 196 -36.61 -28.34 -8.00
CA GLN A 196 -35.52 -28.69 -7.10
C GLN A 196 -34.31 -27.76 -7.30
N LYS A 197 -33.95 -27.50 -8.56
CA LYS A 197 -32.88 -26.57 -8.94
C LYS A 197 -33.16 -25.13 -8.52
N ALA A 198 -34.38 -24.64 -8.71
CA ALA A 198 -34.79 -23.30 -8.25
C ALA A 198 -34.66 -23.18 -6.72
N ALA A 199 -35.06 -24.22 -5.98
CA ALA A 199 -34.94 -24.25 -4.53
C ALA A 199 -33.49 -24.32 -4.05
N GLN A 200 -32.57 -24.98 -4.80
CA GLN A 200 -31.14 -25.06 -4.46
C GLN A 200 -30.49 -23.69 -4.23
N GLY A 201 -30.93 -22.66 -4.96
CA GLY A 201 -30.47 -21.28 -4.82
C GLY A 201 -30.82 -20.56 -3.52
N SER A 202 -31.66 -21.11 -2.63
CA SER A 202 -32.03 -20.41 -1.38
C SER A 202 -32.21 -21.34 -0.20
N GLY A 203 -31.75 -20.98 0.99
CA GLY A 203 -31.92 -21.81 2.19
C GLY A 203 -30.88 -21.53 3.27
N TRP A 204 -30.97 -22.29 4.37
CA TRP A 204 -30.07 -22.16 5.50
C TRP A 204 -28.63 -22.59 5.17
N GLU A 205 -28.44 -23.35 4.08
CA GLU A 205 -27.12 -23.84 3.66
C GLU A 205 -26.16 -22.72 3.24
N TRP A 206 -26.71 -21.55 2.95
CA TRP A 206 -26.00 -20.34 2.55
C TRP A 206 -25.49 -19.52 3.74
N TRP A 207 -25.88 -19.88 4.97
CA TRP A 207 -25.58 -19.11 6.18
C TRP A 207 -24.09 -18.78 6.36
N PRO A 208 -23.13 -19.72 6.18
CA PRO A 208 -21.72 -19.38 6.38
C PRO A 208 -21.22 -18.25 5.46
N GLY A 209 -21.64 -18.25 4.19
CA GLY A 209 -21.31 -17.20 3.24
C GLY A 209 -21.95 -15.86 3.61
N VAL A 210 -23.25 -15.87 3.92
CA VAL A 210 -24.01 -14.67 4.31
C VAL A 210 -23.43 -14.05 5.58
N PHE A 211 -23.14 -14.86 6.59
CA PHE A 211 -22.58 -14.42 7.87
C PHE A 211 -21.25 -13.69 7.65
N TRP A 212 -20.32 -14.29 6.90
CA TRP A 212 -19.03 -13.66 6.66
C TRP A 212 -19.12 -12.40 5.83
N GLN A 213 -19.94 -12.38 4.77
CA GLN A 213 -20.19 -11.16 4.01
C GLN A 213 -20.73 -10.03 4.89
N PHE A 214 -21.67 -10.34 5.78
CA PHE A 214 -22.21 -9.35 6.71
C PHE A 214 -21.14 -8.83 7.68
N VAL A 215 -20.32 -9.71 8.27
CA VAL A 215 -19.21 -9.31 9.15
C VAL A 215 -18.24 -8.37 8.41
N TRP A 216 -17.87 -8.69 7.17
CA TRP A 216 -16.95 -7.87 6.39
C TRP A 216 -17.54 -6.49 6.06
N SER A 217 -18.76 -6.46 5.52
CA SER A 217 -19.39 -5.20 5.09
C SER A 217 -19.87 -4.34 6.25
N TRP A 218 -20.43 -4.93 7.31
CA TRP A 218 -21.13 -4.18 8.36
C TRP A 218 -20.40 -4.08 9.70
N ILE A 219 -19.30 -4.82 9.89
CA ILE A 219 -18.44 -4.69 11.07
C ILE A 219 -17.07 -4.18 10.67
N VAL A 220 -16.39 -4.87 9.75
CA VAL A 220 -15.02 -4.53 9.37
C VAL A 220 -14.97 -3.25 8.55
N ALA A 221 -15.84 -3.07 7.57
CA ALA A 221 -15.82 -1.86 6.72
C ALA A 221 -16.00 -0.56 7.54
N PRO A 222 -16.96 -0.45 8.48
CA PRO A 222 -17.05 0.71 9.38
C PRO A 222 -15.79 0.95 10.23
N ILE A 223 -15.17 -0.11 10.76
CA ILE A 223 -13.91 0.01 11.51
C ILE A 223 -12.80 0.58 10.63
N VAL A 224 -12.70 0.12 9.38
CA VAL A 224 -11.71 0.60 8.40
C VAL A 224 -11.99 2.06 8.02
N LEU A 225 -13.25 2.41 7.76
CA LEU A 225 -13.67 3.80 7.53
C LEU A 225 -13.27 4.70 8.69
N TRP A 226 -13.53 4.28 9.93
CA TRP A 226 -13.14 5.03 11.13
C TRP A 226 -11.62 5.18 11.27
N LYS A 227 -10.85 4.12 11.05
CA LYS A 227 -9.38 4.16 11.14
C LYS A 227 -8.75 5.00 10.02
N SER A 228 -9.35 5.02 8.83
CA SER A 228 -8.82 5.74 7.66
C SER A 228 -9.16 7.24 7.64
N ARG A 229 -10.10 7.70 8.48
CA ARG A 229 -10.66 9.07 8.39
C ARG A 229 -9.63 10.20 8.41
N ASN A 230 -8.56 10.05 9.20
CA ASN A 230 -7.53 11.07 9.42
C ASN A 230 -6.26 10.86 8.58
N ILE A 231 -6.23 9.85 7.72
CA ILE A 231 -5.11 9.63 6.81
C ILE A 231 -5.36 10.47 5.55
N HIS A 232 -4.40 11.27 5.10
CA HIS A 232 -4.59 12.13 3.92
C HIS A 232 -3.49 11.81 2.91
N ASP A 233 -3.60 10.66 2.26
CA ASP A 233 -2.58 10.19 1.33
C ASP A 233 -2.70 10.86 -0.05
N THR A 234 -1.57 10.98 -0.72
CA THR A 234 -1.46 11.52 -2.08
C THR A 234 -1.57 10.44 -3.16
N GLN A 235 -1.67 9.18 -2.77
CA GLN A 235 -1.65 8.03 -3.68
C GLN A 235 -3.04 7.50 -4.02
N GLY A 236 -4.12 8.10 -3.50
CA GLY A 236 -5.50 7.65 -3.70
C GLY A 236 -5.89 6.37 -2.94
N TRP A 237 -5.04 5.87 -2.04
CA TRP A 237 -5.26 4.59 -1.35
C TRP A 237 -6.39 4.67 -0.31
N ARG A 238 -6.53 5.81 0.40
CA ARG A 238 -7.70 6.07 1.24
C ARG A 238 -8.98 6.13 0.42
N VAL A 239 -8.95 6.82 -0.72
CA VAL A 239 -10.13 6.97 -1.58
C VAL A 239 -10.59 5.61 -2.07
N GLN A 240 -9.66 4.76 -2.52
CA GLN A 240 -9.93 3.37 -2.84
C GLN A 240 -10.58 2.63 -1.66
N THR A 241 -9.96 2.72 -0.47
CA THR A 241 -10.44 2.00 0.72
C THR A 241 -11.85 2.43 1.13
N ILE A 242 -12.13 3.74 1.14
CA ILE A 242 -13.45 4.30 1.46
C ILE A 242 -14.48 3.93 0.39
N GLY A 243 -14.13 4.10 -0.89
CA GLY A 243 -15.02 3.79 -2.01
C GLY A 243 -15.43 2.32 -2.02
N CYS A 244 -14.48 1.42 -1.81
CA CYS A 244 -14.77 -0.01 -1.72
C CYS A 244 -15.57 -0.38 -0.47
N ALA A 245 -15.28 0.24 0.69
CA ALA A 245 -16.03 -0.01 1.91
C ALA A 245 -17.51 0.40 1.76
N LEU A 246 -17.77 1.59 1.24
CA LEU A 246 -19.13 2.09 0.99
C LEU A 246 -19.84 1.28 -0.10
N GLY A 247 -19.12 0.97 -1.18
CA GLY A 247 -19.64 0.18 -2.30
C GLY A 247 -20.11 -1.21 -1.91
N ASN A 248 -19.58 -1.79 -0.84
CA ASN A 248 -19.96 -3.14 -0.39
C ASN A 248 -21.12 -3.18 0.62
N LEU A 249 -21.52 -2.05 1.21
CA LEU A 249 -22.56 -2.03 2.26
C LEU A 249 -23.91 -2.55 1.76
N HIS A 250 -24.27 -2.23 0.52
CA HIS A 250 -25.55 -2.60 -0.06
C HIS A 250 -25.62 -4.04 -0.57
N ALA A 251 -24.49 -4.69 -0.84
CA ALA A 251 -24.42 -5.95 -1.57
C ALA A 251 -25.26 -7.06 -0.92
N THR A 252 -24.94 -7.42 0.33
CA THR A 252 -25.65 -8.49 1.05
C THR A 252 -27.11 -8.14 1.36
N PRO A 253 -27.45 -6.93 1.87
CA PRO A 253 -28.85 -6.56 2.08
C PRO A 253 -29.69 -6.63 0.79
N MET A 254 -29.19 -6.08 -0.31
CA MET A 254 -29.93 -6.05 -1.58
C MET A 254 -30.07 -7.42 -2.21
N TRP A 255 -29.05 -8.27 -2.14
CA TRP A 255 -29.13 -9.67 -2.56
C TRP A 255 -30.20 -10.44 -1.77
N LEU A 256 -30.23 -10.33 -0.44
CA LEU A 256 -31.24 -10.97 0.40
C LEU A 256 -32.65 -10.43 0.12
N ILE A 257 -32.79 -9.10 -0.07
CA ILE A 257 -34.07 -8.48 -0.45
C ILE A 257 -34.55 -9.05 -1.80
N ALA A 258 -33.67 -9.12 -2.80
CA ALA A 258 -33.99 -9.66 -4.12
C ALA A 258 -34.42 -11.14 -4.07
N LEU A 259 -33.85 -11.94 -3.15
CA LEU A 259 -34.23 -13.35 -2.98
C LEU A 259 -35.56 -13.57 -2.24
N TYR A 260 -35.74 -12.87 -1.12
CA TYR A 260 -36.79 -13.20 -0.16
C TYR A 260 -38.02 -12.29 -0.25
N VAL A 261 -37.91 -11.08 -0.82
CA VAL A 261 -39.03 -10.13 -0.92
C VAL A 261 -39.78 -10.34 -2.24
N PRO A 262 -41.05 -10.77 -2.23
CA PRO A 262 -41.81 -11.04 -3.46
C PRO A 262 -41.94 -9.82 -4.39
N GLY A 263 -41.93 -8.61 -3.84
CA GLY A 263 -41.98 -7.36 -4.62
C GLY A 263 -40.79 -7.15 -5.56
N MET A 264 -39.69 -7.89 -5.38
CA MET A 264 -38.52 -7.84 -6.26
C MET A 264 -38.65 -8.75 -7.50
N ALA A 265 -39.68 -9.60 -7.58
CA ALA A 265 -39.86 -10.52 -8.71
C ALA A 265 -39.86 -9.82 -10.09
N PRO A 266 -40.52 -8.65 -10.29
CA PRO A 266 -40.45 -7.94 -11.56
C PRO A 266 -39.05 -7.46 -11.92
N VAL A 267 -38.25 -7.09 -10.91
CA VAL A 267 -36.85 -6.65 -11.08
C VAL A 267 -35.96 -7.83 -11.44
N ASN A 268 -36.16 -8.98 -10.79
CA ASN A 268 -35.37 -10.19 -10.99
C ASN A 268 -35.43 -10.77 -12.40
N ASN A 269 -36.44 -10.39 -13.20
CA ASN A 269 -36.52 -10.75 -14.61
C ASN A 269 -35.45 -10.04 -15.46
N TYR A 270 -34.95 -8.90 -15.00
CA TYR A 270 -33.93 -8.10 -15.69
C TYR A 270 -32.60 -8.10 -14.95
N PHE A 271 -32.66 -8.16 -13.61
CA PHE A 271 -31.51 -8.03 -12.72
C PHE A 271 -31.56 -9.10 -11.64
N ILE A 272 -30.89 -10.22 -11.86
CA ILE A 272 -30.96 -11.39 -10.97
C ILE A 272 -30.37 -11.08 -9.59
N PRO A 273 -30.82 -11.75 -8.50
CA PRO A 273 -30.37 -11.44 -7.14
C PRO A 273 -28.84 -11.33 -6.95
N PRO A 274 -27.98 -12.22 -7.49
CA PRO A 274 -26.53 -12.11 -7.35
C PRO A 274 -25.92 -10.87 -8.02
N GLN A 275 -26.61 -10.22 -8.97
CA GLN A 275 -26.09 -9.02 -9.62
C GLN A 275 -25.98 -7.83 -8.66
N TRP A 276 -26.70 -7.82 -7.53
CA TRP A 276 -26.52 -6.81 -6.48
C TRP A 276 -25.12 -6.91 -5.84
N ILE A 277 -24.55 -8.11 -5.79
CA ILE A 277 -23.16 -8.33 -5.38
C ILE A 277 -22.22 -7.92 -6.52
N CYS A 278 -22.58 -8.17 -7.78
CA CYS A 278 -21.77 -7.74 -8.93
C CYS A 278 -21.60 -6.21 -8.98
N LEU A 279 -22.64 -5.46 -8.61
CA LEU A 279 -22.56 -4.00 -8.51
C LEU A 279 -21.46 -3.56 -7.53
N SER A 280 -21.32 -4.22 -6.38
CA SER A 280 -20.24 -3.92 -5.45
C SER A 280 -18.87 -4.35 -5.98
N ILE A 281 -18.80 -5.45 -6.74
CA ILE A 281 -17.58 -5.91 -7.41
C ILE A 281 -17.11 -4.89 -8.46
N TRP A 282 -18.01 -4.34 -9.28
CA TRP A 282 -17.63 -3.28 -10.23
C TRP A 282 -17.08 -2.05 -9.52
N ILE A 283 -17.66 -1.66 -8.38
CA ILE A 283 -17.13 -0.56 -7.56
C ILE A 283 -15.73 -0.92 -7.05
N ILE A 284 -15.52 -2.13 -6.53
CA ILE A 284 -14.19 -2.60 -6.11
C ILE A 284 -13.21 -2.51 -7.29
N GLU A 285 -13.56 -3.03 -8.46
CA GLU A 285 -12.71 -3.02 -9.65
C GLU A 285 -12.35 -1.60 -10.09
N ILE A 286 -13.31 -0.67 -10.06
CA ILE A 286 -13.05 0.74 -10.37
C ILE A 286 -11.99 1.33 -9.44
N PHE A 287 -12.16 1.14 -8.14
CA PHE A 287 -11.27 1.72 -7.14
C PHE A 287 -9.93 1.00 -7.01
N THR A 288 -9.85 -0.28 -7.37
CA THR A 288 -8.65 -1.11 -7.22
C THR A 288 -7.82 -1.24 -8.49
N VAL A 289 -8.43 -1.03 -9.66
CA VAL A 289 -7.77 -1.10 -10.96
C VAL A 289 -7.65 0.30 -11.56
N PHE A 290 -8.79 0.96 -11.85
CA PHE A 290 -8.76 2.22 -12.60
C PHE A 290 -8.20 3.39 -11.81
N LEU A 291 -8.49 3.49 -10.51
CA LEU A 291 -7.91 4.55 -9.67
C LEU A 291 -6.37 4.48 -9.62
N PRO A 292 -5.73 3.33 -9.32
CA PRO A 292 -4.27 3.26 -9.41
C PRO A 292 -3.72 3.48 -10.82
N CYS A 293 -4.41 3.07 -11.89
CA CYS A 293 -4.00 3.42 -13.27
C CYS A 293 -3.93 4.94 -13.45
N TRP A 294 -4.98 5.64 -13.01
CA TRP A 294 -5.05 7.09 -13.11
C TRP A 294 -3.96 7.77 -12.26
N GLU A 295 -3.69 7.28 -11.05
CA GLU A 295 -2.63 7.81 -10.20
C GLU A 295 -1.23 7.60 -10.80
N VAL A 296 -1.00 6.47 -11.48
CA VAL A 296 0.24 6.23 -12.23
C VAL A 296 0.39 7.23 -13.37
N MET A 297 -0.63 7.42 -14.20
CA MET A 297 -0.60 8.38 -15.30
C MET A 297 -0.34 9.81 -14.79
N ARG A 298 -1.04 10.19 -13.73
CA ARG A 298 -0.88 11.49 -13.06
C ARG A 298 0.53 11.67 -12.50
N HIS A 299 1.09 10.62 -11.89
CA HIS A 299 2.45 10.64 -11.36
C HIS A 299 3.49 10.81 -12.47
N GLN A 300 3.37 10.07 -13.56
CA GLN A 300 4.25 10.19 -14.72
C GLN A 300 4.19 11.58 -15.34
N SER A 301 2.98 12.13 -15.52
CA SER A 301 2.79 13.49 -16.02
C SER A 301 3.45 14.53 -15.11
N LEU A 302 3.25 14.44 -13.79
CA LEU A 302 3.86 15.38 -12.83
C LEU A 302 5.38 15.28 -12.82
N ARG A 303 5.92 14.06 -12.89
CA ARG A 303 7.37 13.83 -12.95
C ARG A 303 7.96 14.41 -14.23
N GLN A 304 7.30 14.21 -15.37
CA GLN A 304 7.74 14.77 -16.65
C GLN A 304 7.73 16.30 -16.62
N GLU A 305 6.66 16.92 -16.13
CA GLU A 305 6.59 18.38 -15.96
C GLU A 305 7.72 18.91 -15.07
N THR A 306 8.05 18.17 -14.00
CA THR A 306 9.14 18.54 -13.08
C THR A 306 10.49 18.46 -13.79
N LEU A 307 10.77 17.36 -14.50
CA LEU A 307 12.01 17.20 -15.26
C LEU A 307 12.16 18.28 -16.34
N ASP A 308 11.07 18.60 -17.06
CA ASP A 308 11.07 19.68 -18.05
C ASP A 308 11.35 21.04 -17.40
N SER A 309 10.82 21.29 -16.19
CA SER A 309 11.09 22.53 -15.45
C SER A 309 12.55 22.65 -15.00
N ILE A 310 13.14 21.54 -14.53
CA ILE A 310 14.55 21.46 -14.15
C ILE A 310 15.43 21.72 -15.38
N ALA A 311 15.14 21.05 -16.51
CA ALA A 311 15.90 21.20 -17.74
C ALA A 311 15.85 22.64 -18.29
N ARG A 312 14.69 23.30 -18.23
CA ARG A 312 14.54 24.72 -18.61
C ARG A 312 15.37 25.63 -17.72
N TRP A 313 15.35 25.39 -16.41
CA TRP A 313 16.15 26.17 -15.46
C TRP A 313 17.65 25.98 -15.72
N GLU A 314 18.12 24.74 -15.91
CA GLU A 314 19.53 24.45 -16.23
C GLU A 314 19.98 25.12 -17.53
N ALA A 315 19.14 25.10 -18.57
CA ALA A 315 19.43 25.78 -19.83
C ALA A 315 19.58 27.30 -19.62
N LYS A 316 18.70 27.92 -18.83
CA LYS A 316 18.76 29.35 -18.50
C LYS A 316 20.01 29.70 -17.68
N VAL A 317 20.39 28.85 -16.73
CA VAL A 317 21.63 29.03 -15.95
C VAL A 317 22.85 28.93 -16.84
N LYS A 318 22.90 27.95 -17.77
CA LYS A 318 24.00 27.82 -18.73
C LYS A 318 24.11 29.05 -19.64
N LEU A 319 22.99 29.55 -20.18
CA LEU A 319 22.95 30.79 -20.98
C LEU A 319 23.44 32.01 -20.19
N ASN A 320 22.96 32.19 -18.96
CA ASN A 320 23.38 33.29 -18.09
C ASN A 320 24.83 33.15 -17.61
N SER A 321 25.38 31.94 -17.55
CA SER A 321 26.81 31.73 -17.23
C SER A 321 27.75 32.07 -18.39
N SER A 322 27.24 32.07 -19.64
CA SER A 322 27.98 32.46 -20.83
C SER A 322 27.97 33.97 -21.13
N GLU A 323 27.01 34.72 -20.60
CA GLU A 323 26.96 36.18 -20.69
C GLU A 323 27.21 36.83 -19.31
N ASN A 324 28.43 37.36 -19.13
CA ASN A 324 28.90 38.19 -18.02
C ASN A 324 29.09 37.52 -16.63
N LYS A 325 30.36 37.31 -16.28
CA LYS A 325 30.84 37.11 -14.91
C LYS A 325 30.42 38.28 -14.01
N SER A 326 29.53 38.02 -13.07
CA SER A 326 29.44 38.74 -11.80
C SER A 326 29.15 37.75 -10.66
N LEU A 327 30.21 37.39 -9.94
CA LEU A 327 30.29 36.34 -8.90
C LEU A 327 29.55 36.69 -7.57
N LYS A 328 28.43 37.43 -7.60
CA LYS A 328 27.74 37.87 -6.37
C LYS A 328 26.23 37.64 -6.32
N SER A 329 25.61 36.99 -7.31
CA SER A 329 24.15 36.87 -7.39
C SER A 329 23.56 35.47 -7.17
N ASP A 330 24.38 34.41 -7.16
CA ASP A 330 23.85 33.03 -7.21
C ASP A 330 23.21 32.54 -5.90
N THR A 331 23.73 32.98 -4.74
CA THR A 331 23.21 32.56 -3.42
C THR A 331 22.03 33.43 -2.96
N THR A 332 21.95 34.66 -3.45
CA THR A 332 20.95 35.66 -3.02
C THR A 332 19.60 35.47 -3.69
N VAL A 333 19.55 34.93 -4.91
CA VAL A 333 18.29 34.71 -5.65
C VAL A 333 17.53 33.49 -5.12
N VAL A 334 18.22 32.40 -4.76
CA VAL A 334 17.60 31.24 -4.08
C VAL A 334 17.18 31.61 -2.66
N GLY A 335 18.04 32.35 -1.94
CA GLY A 335 17.73 32.88 -0.62
C GLY A 335 16.52 33.84 -0.62
N SER A 336 16.35 34.68 -1.63
CA SER A 336 15.21 35.59 -1.78
C SER A 336 13.93 34.88 -2.22
N ALA A 337 14.01 33.86 -3.09
CA ALA A 337 12.86 33.05 -3.48
C ALA A 337 12.31 32.20 -2.32
N VAL A 338 13.20 31.70 -1.44
CA VAL A 338 12.80 30.86 -0.29
C VAL A 338 12.55 31.68 0.99
N SER A 339 13.17 32.85 1.20
CA SER A 339 12.76 33.77 2.27
C SER A 339 11.50 34.57 1.90
N GLY A 340 11.33 34.87 0.60
CA GLY A 340 10.09 35.37 0.01
C GLY A 340 8.92 34.40 0.13
N TRP A 341 9.15 33.11 0.42
CA TRP A 341 8.11 32.11 0.71
C TRP A 341 7.16 32.55 1.83
N LYS A 342 7.68 33.18 2.90
CA LYS A 342 6.84 33.71 3.99
C LYS A 342 6.07 34.99 3.59
N SER A 343 6.50 35.65 2.51
CA SER A 343 5.99 36.96 2.06
C SER A 343 5.21 36.90 0.73
N MET A 344 5.20 35.76 0.03
CA MET A 344 4.49 35.53 -1.25
C MET A 344 3.02 35.15 -1.07
N ASN A 345 2.43 35.43 0.10
CA ASN A 345 1.01 35.28 0.39
C ASN A 345 0.10 36.18 -0.49
N ALA A 346 0.64 36.94 -1.45
CA ALA A 346 -0.10 37.98 -2.17
C ALA A 346 0.20 38.14 -3.67
N SER A 347 1.02 37.32 -4.34
CA SER A 347 1.23 37.50 -5.80
C SER A 347 1.11 36.21 -6.62
N ILE A 348 0.01 36.18 -7.36
CA ILE A 348 -0.45 35.16 -8.29
C ILE A 348 0.32 35.26 -9.62
N GLN A 349 0.60 34.10 -10.23
CA GLN A 349 0.91 33.86 -11.65
C GLN A 349 2.12 34.58 -12.25
N THR A 350 3.32 34.00 -12.11
CA THR A 350 4.29 34.03 -13.22
C THR A 350 4.92 32.65 -13.41
N THR A 351 4.98 32.18 -14.65
CA THR A 351 5.58 30.91 -15.06
C THR A 351 7.06 30.84 -14.64
N GLY A 352 7.76 31.99 -14.58
CA GLY A 352 9.16 32.09 -14.18
C GLY A 352 9.46 31.82 -12.70
N SER A 353 8.47 31.93 -11.80
CA SER A 353 8.64 31.57 -10.37
C SER A 353 8.48 30.07 -10.12
N ARG A 354 7.82 29.34 -11.03
CA ARG A 354 7.66 27.87 -10.89
C ARG A 354 8.99 27.14 -11.10
N ASP A 355 9.79 27.62 -12.04
CA ASP A 355 11.06 27.01 -12.42
C ASP A 355 12.13 27.20 -11.33
N SER A 356 12.09 28.28 -10.54
CA SER A 356 13.09 28.51 -9.47
C SER A 356 12.84 27.66 -8.21
N ILE A 357 11.58 27.27 -7.95
CA ILE A 357 11.18 26.52 -6.75
C ILE A 357 11.40 25.01 -6.91
N LEU A 358 11.33 24.47 -8.14
CA LEU A 358 11.55 23.04 -8.43
C LEU A 358 13.03 22.71 -8.70
N THR A 359 13.94 23.35 -7.98
CA THR A 359 15.40 23.20 -8.17
C THR A 359 16.04 22.44 -7.01
N MET A 360 17.20 21.81 -7.27
CA MET A 360 17.99 21.14 -6.23
C MET A 360 18.36 22.09 -5.10
N GLY A 361 18.76 23.33 -5.42
CA GLY A 361 19.14 24.33 -4.41
C GLY A 361 17.98 24.72 -3.47
N ALA A 362 16.74 24.75 -3.97
CA ALA A 362 15.57 25.01 -3.13
C ALA A 362 15.30 23.84 -2.16
N LEU A 363 15.46 22.60 -2.63
CA LEU A 363 15.33 21.40 -1.79
C LEU A 363 16.41 21.36 -0.70
N GLU A 364 17.67 21.58 -1.07
CA GLU A 364 18.79 21.60 -0.10
C GLU A 364 18.60 22.69 0.95
N HIS A 365 18.15 23.88 0.56
CA HIS A 365 17.85 24.94 1.52
C HIS A 365 16.79 24.55 2.55
N VAL A 366 15.73 23.84 2.13
CA VAL A 366 14.70 23.35 3.06
C VAL A 366 15.26 22.25 3.97
N LEU A 367 16.06 21.33 3.41
CA LEU A 367 16.69 20.27 4.19
C LEU A 367 17.64 20.82 5.27
N GLU A 368 18.37 21.89 4.97
CA GLU A 368 19.29 22.55 5.92
C GLU A 368 18.57 23.40 6.97
N ARG A 369 17.52 24.14 6.58
CA ARG A 369 16.88 25.12 7.45
C ARG A 369 15.76 24.55 8.30
N ASN A 370 14.86 23.78 7.69
CA ASN A 370 13.70 23.21 8.37
C ASN A 370 13.15 22.00 7.61
N PRO A 371 13.74 20.80 7.79
CA PRO A 371 13.31 19.59 7.09
C PRO A 371 12.00 19.00 7.65
N LEU A 372 11.54 19.41 8.84
CA LEU A 372 10.42 18.78 9.55
C LEU A 372 9.08 18.79 8.77
N PRO A 373 8.64 19.91 8.14
CA PRO A 373 7.40 19.90 7.36
C PRO A 373 7.47 18.96 6.15
N LEU A 374 8.66 18.84 5.54
CA LEU A 374 8.89 17.93 4.42
C LEU A 374 8.89 16.47 4.89
N LEU A 375 9.49 16.18 6.04
CA LEU A 375 9.44 14.86 6.67
C LEU A 375 8.00 14.46 7.02
N GLU A 376 7.24 15.35 7.65
CA GLU A 376 5.84 15.09 8.02
C GLU A 376 4.98 14.84 6.79
N PHE A 377 5.13 15.64 5.73
CA PHE A 377 4.45 15.41 4.46
C PHE A 377 4.82 14.05 3.85
N SER A 378 6.12 13.75 3.76
CA SER A 378 6.61 12.51 3.17
C SER A 378 6.13 11.29 3.94
N ALA A 379 6.14 11.35 5.27
CA ALA A 379 5.70 10.29 6.16
C ALA A 379 4.17 10.10 6.15
N LEU A 380 3.40 11.17 6.33
CA LEU A 380 1.95 11.06 6.58
C LEU A 380 1.11 11.03 5.29
N ARG A 381 1.63 11.58 4.19
CA ARG A 381 0.89 11.72 2.94
C ARG A 381 1.46 10.92 1.78
N GLU A 382 2.78 10.84 1.66
CA GLU A 382 3.41 10.13 0.54
C GLU A 382 3.86 8.69 0.89
N PHE A 383 3.99 8.38 2.18
CA PHE A 383 4.54 7.12 2.69
C PHE A 383 5.98 6.86 2.21
N SER A 384 6.78 7.93 2.15
CA SER A 384 8.19 7.92 1.72
C SER A 384 9.10 8.66 2.71
N GLY A 385 8.73 8.64 4.00
CA GLY A 385 9.41 9.36 5.07
C GLY A 385 10.86 8.89 5.30
N GLU A 386 11.17 7.65 4.96
CA GLU A 386 12.51 7.06 5.05
C GLU A 386 13.55 7.86 4.27
N ASN A 387 13.19 8.44 3.12
CA ASN A 387 14.12 9.21 2.29
C ASN A 387 14.55 10.51 3.00
N ILE A 388 13.60 11.24 3.59
CA ILE A 388 13.91 12.49 4.31
C ILE A 388 14.62 12.19 5.63
N ALA A 389 14.19 11.15 6.35
CA ALA A 389 14.82 10.72 7.58
C ALA A 389 16.29 10.29 7.37
N PHE A 390 16.56 9.56 6.28
CA PHE A 390 17.92 9.21 5.86
C PHE A 390 18.77 10.46 5.58
N LEU A 391 18.27 11.42 4.80
CA LEU A 391 19.00 12.66 4.50
C LEU A 391 19.29 13.48 5.78
N MET A 392 18.34 13.53 6.72
CA MET A 392 18.55 14.15 8.03
C MET A 392 19.61 13.42 8.85
N ALA A 393 19.58 12.09 8.88
CA ALA A 393 20.55 11.28 9.61
C ALA A 393 21.97 11.42 9.05
N VAL A 394 22.12 11.40 7.72
CA VAL A 394 23.42 11.62 7.04
C VAL A 394 23.94 13.03 7.32
N SER A 395 23.08 14.06 7.32
CA SER A 395 23.48 15.43 7.67
C SER A 395 23.93 15.54 9.14
N ALA A 396 23.21 14.92 10.07
CA ALA A 396 23.58 14.85 11.47
C ALA A 396 24.92 14.10 11.68
N TRP A 397 25.14 13.03 10.92
CA TRP A 397 26.40 12.31 10.94
C TRP A 397 27.57 13.16 10.40
N LYS A 398 27.38 13.82 9.24
CA LYS A 398 28.38 14.74 8.65
C LYS A 398 28.77 15.89 9.56
N THR A 399 27.81 16.46 10.30
CA THR A 399 28.08 17.52 11.27
C THR A 399 28.77 17.01 12.54
N SER A 400 28.62 15.72 12.86
CA SER A 400 29.29 15.06 14.01
C SER A 400 30.71 14.57 13.71
N LEU A 401 31.13 14.55 12.44
CA LEU A 401 32.48 14.15 12.05
C LEU A 401 33.52 15.17 12.59
N PRO A 402 34.67 14.70 13.10
CA PRO A 402 35.72 15.61 13.56
C PRO A 402 36.19 16.50 12.42
N GLN A 403 36.21 17.83 12.62
CA GLN A 403 36.92 18.71 11.69
C GLN A 403 38.40 18.33 11.72
N ALA A 404 39.00 18.12 10.55
CA ALA A 404 40.42 17.82 10.43
C ALA A 404 41.23 18.80 11.30
N PRO A 405 42.07 18.33 12.24
CA PRO A 405 42.93 19.22 13.00
C PRO A 405 43.79 19.98 12.00
N LYS A 406 43.68 21.31 11.99
CA LYS A 406 44.51 22.18 11.14
C LYS A 406 45.98 22.20 11.56
N ASP A 407 46.33 21.57 12.68
CA ASP A 407 47.68 21.56 13.20
C ASP A 407 48.29 20.17 13.09
N SER A 408 49.32 20.11 12.25
CA SER A 408 50.17 18.94 12.02
C SER A 408 51.05 18.64 13.25
N ALA A 409 51.46 17.37 13.41
CA ALA A 409 52.57 16.89 14.24
C ALA A 409 52.31 16.27 15.62
N ALA A 410 51.24 15.47 15.80
CA ALA A 410 51.19 14.46 16.85
C ALA A 410 50.82 13.09 16.24
N GLY A 411 51.38 12.01 16.78
CA GLY A 411 51.12 10.63 16.33
C GLY A 411 49.63 10.24 16.43
N PRO A 412 49.25 9.01 16.05
CA PRO A 412 47.85 8.58 16.08
C PRO A 412 47.36 8.47 17.52
N ASP A 413 46.91 9.58 18.11
CA ASP A 413 46.40 9.65 19.47
C ASP A 413 45.15 8.77 19.61
N GLY A 414 45.02 8.09 20.77
CA GLY A 414 43.87 7.23 21.09
C GLY A 414 42.53 7.96 20.97
N HIS A 415 42.51 9.28 21.20
CA HIS A 415 41.34 10.14 21.05
C HIS A 415 40.83 10.20 19.59
N SER A 416 41.72 10.25 18.60
CA SER A 416 41.34 10.25 17.17
C SER A 416 40.74 8.92 16.75
N ARG A 417 41.25 7.81 17.29
CA ARG A 417 40.69 6.46 17.07
C ARG A 417 39.29 6.30 17.69
N ASP A 418 39.08 6.86 18.88
CA ASP A 418 37.78 6.82 19.54
C ASP A 418 36.73 7.69 18.83
N LEU A 419 37.12 8.86 18.32
CA LEU A 419 36.26 9.70 17.49
C LEU A 419 35.88 9.01 16.17
N LEU A 420 36.86 8.39 15.49
CA LEU A 420 36.61 7.61 14.28
C LEU A 420 35.65 6.44 14.55
N ARG A 421 35.83 5.73 15.66
CA ARG A 421 34.94 4.64 16.06
C ARG A 421 33.52 5.11 16.35
N ARG A 422 33.34 6.26 17.01
CA ARG A 422 32.01 6.86 17.22
C ARG A 422 31.35 7.23 15.89
N ALA A 423 32.11 7.85 14.98
CA ALA A 423 31.63 8.19 13.64
C ALA A 423 31.24 6.93 12.84
N PHE A 424 32.02 5.85 12.94
CA PHE A 424 31.71 4.57 12.32
C PHE A 424 30.45 3.93 12.90
N ASN A 425 30.29 3.92 14.23
CA ASN A 425 29.10 3.35 14.86
C ASN A 425 27.82 4.13 14.53
N HIS A 426 27.91 5.45 14.44
CA HIS A 426 26.79 6.26 13.96
C HIS A 426 26.45 5.94 12.50
N ALA A 427 27.46 5.83 11.62
CA ALA A 427 27.27 5.42 10.23
C ALA A 427 26.67 4.01 10.11
N LEU A 428 27.12 3.07 10.94
CA LEU A 428 26.58 1.71 11.00
C LEU A 428 25.12 1.71 11.41
N GLY A 429 24.72 2.57 12.36
CA GLY A 429 23.31 2.79 12.70
C GLY A 429 22.49 3.26 11.49
N ILE A 430 23.00 4.23 10.72
CA ILE A 430 22.34 4.71 9.49
C ILE A 430 22.20 3.58 8.46
N TYR A 431 23.25 2.78 8.26
CA TYR A 431 23.20 1.62 7.37
C TYR A 431 22.11 0.63 7.80
N VAL A 432 22.07 0.26 9.07
CA VAL A 432 21.11 -0.71 9.61
C VAL A 432 19.67 -0.21 9.54
N ASP A 433 19.44 1.07 9.84
CA ASP A 433 18.09 1.64 9.92
C ASP A 433 17.50 2.00 8.54
N PHE A 434 18.33 2.38 7.57
CA PHE A 434 17.87 2.93 6.28
C PHE A 434 18.36 2.19 5.04
N ILE A 435 19.42 1.38 5.08
CA ILE A 435 20.04 0.82 3.87
C ILE A 435 19.98 -0.70 3.84
N SER A 436 20.26 -1.36 4.96
CA SER A 436 20.30 -2.81 5.08
C SER A 436 18.96 -3.42 4.68
N VAL A 437 18.99 -4.31 3.68
CA VAL A 437 17.81 -5.06 3.23
C VAL A 437 17.28 -6.00 4.33
N ARG A 438 18.18 -6.47 5.22
CA ARG A 438 17.84 -7.40 6.30
C ARG A 438 17.19 -6.69 7.49
N HIS A 439 17.74 -5.54 7.89
CA HIS A 439 17.40 -4.91 9.16
C HIS A 439 16.49 -3.69 9.05
N ALA A 440 16.51 -2.96 7.93
CA ALA A 440 15.70 -1.76 7.76
C ALA A 440 14.20 -2.09 7.65
N GLU A 441 13.36 -1.27 8.29
CA GLU A 441 11.89 -1.37 8.16
C GLU A 441 11.41 -0.80 6.82
N PHE A 442 12.07 0.26 6.35
CA PHE A 442 11.92 0.85 5.01
C PHE A 442 13.31 1.19 4.48
N PRO A 443 13.98 0.28 3.73
CA PRO A 443 15.24 0.60 3.10
C PRO A 443 15.03 1.73 2.08
N VAL A 444 16.02 2.60 1.88
CA VAL A 444 15.99 3.63 0.84
C VAL A 444 16.31 3.03 -0.52
N ASN A 445 15.73 3.59 -1.57
CA ASN A 445 15.91 3.08 -2.93
C ASN A 445 17.20 3.64 -3.57
N ILE A 446 18.30 2.91 -3.42
CA ILE A 446 19.62 3.25 -4.00
C ILE A 446 20.02 2.25 -5.11
N SER A 447 21.01 2.62 -5.92
CA SER A 447 21.50 1.73 -6.98
C SER A 447 22.22 0.51 -6.39
N SER A 448 22.28 -0.59 -7.14
CA SER A 448 22.95 -1.80 -6.69
C SER A 448 24.46 -1.63 -6.50
N SER A 449 25.09 -0.70 -7.22
CA SER A 449 26.50 -0.34 -7.01
C SER A 449 26.71 0.39 -5.69
N ASP A 450 25.84 1.37 -5.38
CA ASP A 450 25.95 2.13 -4.13
C ASP A 450 25.63 1.24 -2.93
N PHE A 451 24.63 0.36 -3.08
CA PHE A 451 24.29 -0.63 -2.07
C PHE A 451 25.46 -1.56 -1.77
N LYS A 452 26.09 -2.16 -2.80
CA LYS A 452 27.25 -3.05 -2.61
C LYS A 452 28.43 -2.36 -1.95
N SER A 453 28.72 -1.12 -2.34
CA SER A 453 29.77 -0.30 -1.72
C SER A 453 29.53 -0.14 -0.20
N LEU A 454 28.29 0.12 0.19
CA LEU A 454 27.93 0.27 1.60
C LEU A 454 27.85 -1.08 2.33
N GLU A 455 27.41 -2.14 1.65
CA GLU A 455 27.40 -3.52 2.15
C GLU A 455 28.81 -4.01 2.49
N ASP A 456 29.78 -3.78 1.59
CA ASP A 456 31.19 -4.14 1.79
C ASP A 456 31.80 -3.47 3.03
N ILE A 457 31.33 -2.27 3.39
CA ILE A 457 31.82 -1.51 4.55
C ILE A 457 31.12 -1.94 5.84
N PHE A 458 29.80 -2.13 5.82
CA PHE A 458 29.00 -2.22 7.04
C PHE A 458 28.39 -3.60 7.33
N GLU A 459 28.16 -4.47 6.33
CA GLU A 459 27.39 -5.70 6.51
C GLU A 459 28.04 -6.66 7.52
N ARG A 460 29.37 -6.79 7.48
CA ARG A 460 30.07 -7.63 8.47
C ARG A 460 29.89 -7.13 9.90
N ALA A 461 29.95 -5.81 10.09
CA ALA A 461 29.76 -5.20 11.41
C ALA A 461 28.28 -5.28 11.85
N ALA A 462 27.34 -5.14 10.92
CA ALA A 462 25.92 -5.29 11.15
C ALA A 462 25.57 -6.73 11.57
N TYR A 463 26.07 -7.72 10.83
CA TYR A 463 25.88 -9.14 11.13
C TYR A 463 26.39 -9.52 12.52
N LEU A 464 27.57 -9.04 12.90
CA LEU A 464 28.17 -9.32 14.22
C LEU A 464 27.39 -8.69 15.38
N LEU A 465 26.74 -7.55 15.16
CA LEU A 465 25.99 -6.83 16.20
C LEU A 465 24.54 -7.27 16.31
N TYR A 466 23.91 -7.57 15.18
CA TYR A 466 22.46 -7.74 15.09
C TYR A 466 22.02 -9.16 14.69
N GLY A 467 22.97 -10.03 14.32
CA GLY A 467 22.69 -11.40 13.89
C GLY A 467 21.98 -11.48 12.54
N ASP A 468 21.61 -12.69 12.13
CA ASP A 468 20.87 -12.90 10.87
C ASP A 468 19.36 -12.78 11.11
N GLU A 469 18.81 -11.56 10.95
CA GLU A 469 17.40 -11.32 11.21
C GLU A 469 16.47 -11.66 10.02
N ARG A 470 16.98 -11.73 8.78
CA ARG A 470 16.20 -12.01 7.55
C ARG A 470 17.03 -12.58 6.41
N GLU A 471 16.55 -13.67 5.80
CA GLU A 471 16.95 -14.11 4.45
C GLU A 471 16.20 -13.23 3.43
N ALA A 472 16.92 -12.42 2.64
CA ALA A 472 16.31 -11.44 1.74
C ALA A 472 17.09 -11.30 0.41
N ASP A 473 16.36 -11.17 -0.70
CA ASP A 473 16.91 -10.95 -2.04
C ASP A 473 17.27 -9.46 -2.23
N PRO A 474 18.55 -9.12 -2.52
CA PRO A 474 19.00 -7.74 -2.73
C PRO A 474 18.43 -7.10 -4.01
N VAL A 475 17.92 -7.87 -4.97
CA VAL A 475 17.41 -7.34 -6.25
C VAL A 475 15.98 -6.84 -6.13
N THR A 476 15.19 -7.42 -5.23
CA THR A 476 13.80 -7.02 -4.98
C THR A 476 13.46 -7.03 -3.49
N PRO A 477 14.01 -6.10 -2.69
CA PRO A 477 13.75 -6.02 -1.25
C PRO A 477 12.26 -5.82 -0.90
N TYR A 478 11.44 -5.40 -1.87
CA TYR A 478 9.99 -5.24 -1.73
C TYR A 478 9.13 -6.31 -2.43
N ASP A 479 9.69 -7.18 -3.30
CA ASP A 479 8.91 -8.21 -4.01
C ASP A 479 8.90 -9.58 -3.30
N ASN A 480 9.78 -9.82 -2.32
CA ASN A 480 9.80 -11.05 -1.51
C ASN A 480 8.68 -11.08 -0.45
N PHE A 481 7.46 -10.83 -0.89
CA PHE A 481 6.23 -11.23 -0.20
C PHE A 481 5.55 -12.41 -0.89
N ALA A 482 6.13 -12.95 -1.96
CA ALA A 482 5.64 -14.13 -2.68
C ALA A 482 6.39 -15.41 -2.23
N MET A 483 5.59 -16.33 -1.68
CA MET A 483 5.84 -17.75 -1.34
C MET A 483 7.27 -18.32 -1.51
N GLU A 484 7.88 -18.70 -0.39
CA GLU A 484 8.70 -19.91 -0.31
C GLU A 484 8.30 -20.79 0.88
N PRO A 485 8.36 -22.14 0.76
CA PRO A 485 7.97 -23.05 1.81
C PRO A 485 9.09 -23.19 2.86
N LEU A 486 8.75 -23.01 4.13
CA LEU A 486 9.65 -23.22 5.26
C LEU A 486 9.99 -24.71 5.43
N SER A 487 11.27 -25.06 5.35
CA SER A 487 11.83 -26.25 6.00
C SER A 487 12.14 -25.96 7.49
N PRO A 488 12.05 -26.96 8.39
CA PRO A 488 12.15 -26.73 9.83
C PRO A 488 13.53 -27.09 10.38
N ALA A 489 14.33 -26.11 10.75
CA ALA A 489 15.41 -26.15 11.75
C ALA A 489 15.99 -24.72 11.78
N VAL A 490 16.28 -24.05 12.89
CA VAL A 490 16.85 -24.46 14.17
C VAL A 490 16.26 -23.55 15.26
N SER A 491 16.12 -24.10 16.48
CA SER A 491 15.84 -23.34 17.70
C SER A 491 16.81 -22.19 17.87
N GLU A 492 16.32 -20.99 18.24
CA GLU A 492 17.03 -20.15 19.22
C GLU A 492 16.13 -19.05 19.81
N GLY A 493 16.47 -18.73 21.05
CA GLY A 493 15.65 -18.05 22.04
C GLY A 493 15.60 -16.54 21.91
N SER A 494 14.54 -15.95 22.46
CA SER A 494 14.66 -14.81 23.39
C SER A 494 15.25 -13.44 22.99
N GLU A 495 15.37 -13.04 21.72
CA GLU A 495 16.06 -11.74 21.42
C GLU A 495 15.21 -10.56 20.91
N LYS A 496 13.97 -10.78 20.45
CA LYS A 496 13.19 -9.70 19.78
C LYS A 496 12.79 -8.50 20.66
N GLY A 497 12.76 -8.65 21.98
CA GLY A 497 12.46 -7.54 22.91
C GLY A 497 13.71 -6.80 23.41
N ILE A 498 14.89 -7.40 23.25
CA ILE A 498 16.16 -6.81 23.65
C ILE A 498 16.69 -5.92 22.52
N ALA A 499 16.54 -6.34 21.26
CA ALA A 499 17.11 -5.68 20.07
C ALA A 499 16.82 -4.17 19.95
N ASN A 500 15.57 -3.72 20.18
CA ASN A 500 15.27 -2.28 20.08
C ASN A 500 15.83 -1.44 21.22
N ASN A 501 16.02 -2.03 22.41
CA ASN A 501 16.61 -1.36 23.58
C ASN A 501 18.15 -1.47 23.61
N THR A 502 18.73 -2.39 22.83
CA THR A 502 20.18 -2.58 22.67
C THR A 502 20.76 -1.96 21.41
N ARG A 503 19.97 -1.68 20.36
CA ARG A 503 20.41 -0.96 19.14
C ARG A 503 21.13 0.36 19.45
N ASN A 504 20.76 1.05 20.54
CA ASN A 504 21.40 2.29 20.99
C ASN A 504 22.56 2.12 21.99
N ARG A 505 22.94 0.88 22.37
CA ARG A 505 23.94 0.62 23.41
C ARG A 505 25.04 -0.38 23.05
N ILE A 506 24.92 -1.11 21.93
CA ILE A 506 25.97 -2.03 21.50
C ILE A 506 26.83 -1.32 20.45
N TYR A 507 28.05 -0.96 20.85
CA TYR A 507 29.05 -0.41 19.95
C TYR A 507 29.82 -1.54 19.28
N TYR A 508 30.02 -1.45 17.98
CA TYR A 508 31.01 -2.25 17.26
C TYR A 508 32.42 -1.83 17.71
N TRP A 509 33.16 -2.79 18.24
CA TRP A 509 34.54 -2.63 18.72
C TRP A 509 35.59 -3.27 17.81
N GLY A 510 35.17 -3.94 16.73
CA GLY A 510 36.07 -4.58 15.78
C GLY A 510 36.81 -3.59 14.87
N ASP A 511 37.51 -4.14 13.88
CA ASP A 511 38.29 -3.36 12.92
C ASP A 511 37.37 -2.56 12.00
N ILE A 512 37.70 -1.27 11.82
CA ILE A 512 37.03 -0.35 10.89
C ILE A 512 37.65 -0.54 9.51
N PRO A 513 36.87 -0.82 8.46
CA PRO A 513 37.41 -0.96 7.10
C PRO A 513 38.10 0.32 6.60
N ASP A 514 39.21 0.17 5.89
CA ASP A 514 39.99 1.30 5.34
C ASP A 514 39.19 2.16 4.34
N GLN A 515 38.13 1.59 3.77
CA GLN A 515 37.23 2.24 2.81
C GLN A 515 36.27 3.25 3.47
N PHE A 516 36.13 3.21 4.80
CA PHE A 516 35.27 4.13 5.54
C PHE A 516 35.88 5.54 5.61
N CYS A 517 35.16 6.54 5.11
CA CYS A 517 35.60 7.93 5.09
C CYS A 517 34.43 8.93 5.16
N ALA A 518 34.72 10.23 5.21
CA ALA A 518 33.69 11.27 5.30
C ALA A 518 32.73 11.32 4.09
N THR A 519 33.11 10.70 2.97
CA THR A 519 32.32 10.65 1.74
C THR A 519 31.57 9.32 1.55
N THR A 520 31.59 8.41 2.53
CA THR A 520 30.99 7.07 2.39
C THR A 520 29.51 7.10 1.95
N PHE A 521 28.71 8.04 2.43
CA PHE A 521 27.29 8.17 2.02
C PHE A 521 27.04 9.15 0.88
N GLN A 522 28.08 9.73 0.25
CA GLN A 522 27.91 10.84 -0.70
C GLN A 522 27.07 10.45 -1.93
N ASP A 523 27.34 9.30 -2.53
CA ASP A 523 26.62 8.85 -3.73
C ASP A 523 25.17 8.46 -3.40
N ALA A 524 24.97 7.76 -2.28
CA ALA A 524 23.64 7.42 -1.76
C ALA A 524 22.83 8.69 -1.42
N GLU A 525 23.43 9.68 -0.77
CA GLU A 525 22.78 10.96 -0.46
C GLU A 525 22.38 11.71 -1.73
N ALA A 526 23.26 11.78 -2.74
CA ALA A 526 22.97 12.43 -4.01
C ALA A 526 21.82 11.73 -4.76
N SER A 527 21.83 10.40 -4.78
CA SER A 527 20.77 9.58 -5.38
C SER A 527 19.42 9.82 -4.71
N ILE A 528 19.36 9.80 -3.38
CA ILE A 528 18.13 10.03 -2.62
C ILE A 528 17.65 11.49 -2.74
N LYS A 529 18.55 12.48 -2.75
CA LYS A 529 18.18 13.89 -3.03
C LYS A 529 17.52 14.02 -4.39
N TYR A 530 18.06 13.39 -5.42
CA TYR A 530 17.48 13.40 -6.76
C TYR A 530 16.11 12.70 -6.80
N LEU A 531 15.97 11.56 -6.11
CA LEU A 531 14.70 10.85 -5.97
C LEU A 531 13.63 11.73 -5.31
N VAL A 532 13.98 12.41 -4.21
CA VAL A 532 13.09 13.34 -3.50
C VAL A 532 12.74 14.54 -4.38
N LEU A 533 13.71 15.12 -5.09
CA LEU A 533 13.50 16.27 -5.98
C LEU A 533 12.50 15.95 -7.10
N THR A 534 12.57 14.74 -7.65
CA THR A 534 11.76 14.35 -8.82
C THR A 534 10.38 13.78 -8.46
N ASN A 535 10.18 13.26 -7.23
CA ASN A 535 8.93 12.62 -6.83
C ASN A 535 8.20 13.35 -5.69
N THR A 536 8.88 13.57 -4.57
CA THR A 536 8.29 14.10 -3.33
C THR A 536 8.16 15.61 -3.34
N TRP A 537 9.22 16.31 -3.74
CA TRP A 537 9.30 17.76 -3.73
C TRP A 537 8.19 18.44 -4.55
N PRO A 538 7.84 17.99 -5.78
CA PRO A 538 6.78 18.63 -6.55
C PRO A 538 5.40 18.49 -5.88
N LYS A 539 5.14 17.34 -5.24
CA LYS A 539 3.90 17.09 -4.50
C LYS A 539 3.83 17.94 -3.23
N PHE A 540 4.94 18.06 -2.50
CA PHE A 540 5.04 18.92 -1.33
C PHE A 540 4.73 20.37 -1.69
N ILE A 541 5.42 20.93 -2.70
CA ILE A 541 5.21 22.31 -3.17
C ILE A 541 3.76 22.54 -3.60
N LYS A 542 3.18 21.59 -4.34
CA LYS A 542 1.77 21.68 -4.76
C LYS A 542 0.82 21.66 -3.57
N SER A 543 1.09 20.83 -2.55
CA SER A 543 0.25 20.76 -1.34
C SER A 543 0.31 22.03 -0.48
N GLN A 544 1.49 22.65 -0.37
CA GLN A 544 1.68 23.90 0.37
C GLN A 544 0.94 25.05 -0.31
N ARG A 545 0.92 25.09 -1.64
CA ARG A 545 0.14 26.07 -2.40
C ARG A 545 -1.36 25.92 -2.15
N TYR A 546 -1.90 24.70 -2.20
CA TYR A 546 -3.33 24.49 -1.90
C TYR A 546 -3.68 24.91 -0.47
N ALA A 547 -2.85 24.56 0.51
CA ALA A 547 -3.04 24.99 1.90
C ALA A 547 -3.01 26.52 2.04
N SER A 548 -2.17 27.22 1.26
CA SER A 548 -2.08 28.69 1.28
C SER A 548 -3.30 29.36 0.65
N VAL A 549 -3.89 28.78 -0.40
CA VAL A 549 -5.10 29.31 -1.07
C VAL A 549 -6.32 29.12 -0.16
N ASP A 550 -6.50 27.92 0.41
CA ASP A 550 -7.59 27.66 1.38
C ASP A 550 -7.51 28.59 2.59
N SER A 551 -6.29 28.89 3.07
CA SER A 551 -6.09 29.82 4.18
C SER A 551 -6.47 31.27 3.82
N LEU A 552 -6.23 31.68 2.57
CA LEU A 552 -6.59 33.00 2.07
C LEU A 552 -8.11 33.15 1.93
N ASP A 553 -8.78 32.12 1.38
CA ASP A 553 -10.23 32.11 1.21
C ASP A 553 -10.95 32.16 2.57
N THR A 554 -10.46 31.39 3.55
CA THR A 554 -10.98 31.41 4.93
C THR A 554 -10.84 32.79 5.59
N LEU A 555 -9.76 33.53 5.30
CA LEU A 555 -9.56 34.89 5.81
C LEU A 555 -10.43 35.94 5.09
N THR A 556 -10.70 35.76 3.79
CA THR A 556 -11.59 36.65 3.04
C THR A 556 -13.07 36.50 3.40
N ASP A 557 -13.50 35.32 3.85
CA ASP A 557 -14.86 35.10 4.33
C ASP A 557 -15.11 35.76 5.70
N ILE A 558 -14.12 35.71 6.60
CA ILE A 558 -14.18 36.40 7.89
C ILE A 558 -14.23 37.94 7.71
N GLY A 559 -13.54 38.46 6.69
CA GLY A 559 -13.52 39.89 6.37
C GLY A 559 -14.80 40.44 5.71
N LYS A 560 -15.71 39.57 5.24
CA LYS A 560 -17.02 39.97 4.70
C LYS A 560 -18.15 39.92 5.73
N THR A 561 -17.86 39.43 6.93
CA THR A 561 -18.81 39.33 8.05
C THR A 561 -18.57 40.36 9.16
N VAL A 562 -17.83 41.45 8.88
CA VAL A 562 -17.66 42.58 9.80
C VAL A 562 -18.33 43.83 9.25
#